data_AF-A0A0M9WL81-F1
#
_entry.id   AF-A0A0M9WL81-F1
#
_cell.length_a   1.000
_cell.length_b   1.000
_cell.length_c   1.000
_cell.angle_alpha   90.00
_cell.angle_beta   90.00
_cell.angle_gamma   90.00
#
_symmetry.space_group_name_H-M   'P 1'
#
loop_
_entity.id
_entity.type
_entity.pdbx_description
1 polymer ?
#
loop_
_entity_poly.entity_id
_entity_poly.type
_entity_poly.pdbx_seq_one_letter_code
_entity_poly.pdbx_strand_id
1 'polypeptide(L)' 'MTTFGQRLHAALAERGPLCVGIDPHPELLAAWGLTVDVAGLERFAGTCVDAFAGHVALVKPQVAFFEA' A
#
# COMPACT_ATOMS: atom_id res chain seq x y z
N MET A 1 -15.14 -21.63 2.97
CA MET A 1 -14.37 -20.38 2.77
C MET A 1 -13.28 -20.66 1.75
N THR A 2 -12.99 -19.75 0.81
CA THR A 2 -11.84 -19.89 -0.10
C THR A 2 -10.54 -19.57 0.64
N THR A 3 -9.43 -20.24 0.30
CA THR A 3 -8.12 -20.01 0.93
C THR A 3 -7.49 -18.69 0.45
N PHE A 4 -6.48 -18.19 1.16
CA PHE A 4 -5.72 -17.02 0.70
C PHE A 4 -5.13 -17.24 -0.70
N GLY A 5 -4.50 -18.39 -0.95
CA GLY A 5 -3.89 -18.71 -2.25
C GLY A 5 -4.90 -18.72 -3.40
N GLN A 6 -6.13 -19.19 -3.15
CA GLN A 6 -7.22 -19.14 -4.13
C GLN A 6 -7.67 -17.70 -4.43
N ARG A 7 -7.85 -16.87 -3.38
CA ARG A 7 -8.21 -15.45 -3.56
C ARG A 7 -7.11 -14.67 -4.26
N LEU A 8 -5.85 -14.98 -3.93
CA LEU A 8 -4.67 -14.40 -4.56
C LEU A 8 -4.65 -14.70 -6.06
N HIS A 9 -4.75 -15.98 -6.45
CA HIS A 9 -4.80 -16.34 -7.87
C HIS A 9 -5.92 -15.63 -8.63
N ALA A 10 -7.12 -15.54 -8.05
CA ALA A 10 -8.22 -14.81 -8.65
C ALA A 10 -7.90 -13.31 -8.83
N ALA A 11 -7.34 -12.66 -7.80
CA ALA A 11 -6.94 -11.26 -7.87
C ALA A 11 -5.85 -10.99 -8.91
N LEU A 12 -4.85 -11.87 -9.03
CA LEU A 12 -3.78 -11.74 -10.03
C LEU A 12 -4.31 -11.92 -11.47
N ALA A 13 -5.29 -12.81 -11.66
CA ALA A 13 -5.93 -13.00 -12.96
C ALA A 13 -6.75 -11.77 -13.39
N GLU A 14 -7.38 -11.09 -12.43
CA GLU A 14 -8.22 -9.92 -12.69
C GLU A 14 -7.43 -8.60 -12.81
N ARG A 15 -6.45 -8.39 -11.93
CA ARG A 15 -5.72 -7.10 -11.77
C ARG A 15 -4.22 -7.18 -12.09
N GLY A 16 -3.74 -8.33 -12.57
CA GLY A 16 -2.35 -8.56 -12.96
C GLY A 16 -1.42 -8.91 -11.79
N PRO A 17 -0.22 -9.44 -12.09
CA PRO A 17 0.72 -9.96 -11.10
C PRO A 17 1.58 -8.87 -10.44
N LEU A 18 0.96 -7.79 -9.95
CA LEU A 18 1.64 -6.68 -9.30
C LEU A 18 1.30 -6.62 -7.81
N CYS A 19 2.34 -6.46 -6.99
CA CYS A 19 2.24 -6.16 -5.56
C CYS A 19 2.87 -4.79 -5.30
N VAL A 20 2.07 -3.83 -4.87
CA VAL A 20 2.52 -2.45 -4.65
C VAL A 20 2.87 -2.23 -3.18
N GLY A 21 4.03 -1.62 -2.92
CA GLY A 21 4.44 -1.25 -1.56
C GLY A 21 3.67 -0.04 -1.03
N ILE A 22 3.44 0.00 0.28
CA ILE A 22 3.03 1.22 1.00
C ILE A 22 4.13 1.47 2.01
N ASP A 23 5.10 2.28 1.61
CA ASP A 23 6.39 2.40 2.28
C ASP A 23 6.65 3.88 2.64
N PRO A 24 5.96 4.44 3.68
CA PRO A 24 5.97 5.87 4.01
C PRO A 24 7.28 6.33 4.68
N HIS A 25 8.43 6.08 4.05
CA HIS A 25 9.72 6.52 4.57
C HIS A 25 9.88 8.06 4.47
N PRO A 26 10.67 8.70 5.35
CA PRO A 26 10.73 10.17 5.46
C PRO A 26 10.99 10.91 4.15
N GLU A 27 11.88 10.40 3.30
CA GLU A 27 12.19 11.02 2.00
C GLU A 27 10.99 11.01 1.04
N LEU A 28 10.17 9.96 1.07
CA LEU A 28 8.99 9.86 0.21
C LEU A 28 7.85 10.75 0.71
N LEU A 29 7.67 10.84 2.04
CA LEU A 29 6.75 11.81 2.65
C LEU A 29 7.13 13.24 2.27
N ALA A 30 8.41 13.59 2.42
CA ALA A 30 8.92 14.90 2.04
C ALA A 30 8.73 15.18 0.53
N ALA A 31 8.99 14.19 -0.33
CA ALA A 31 8.76 14.31 -1.77
C ALA A 31 7.28 14.53 -2.14
N TRP A 32 6.35 14.08 -1.30
CA TRP A 32 4.91 14.31 -1.43
C TRP A 32 4.43 15.60 -0.75
N GLY A 33 5.35 16.37 -0.14
CA GLY A 33 5.03 17.56 0.63
C GLY A 33 4.29 17.26 1.95
N LEU A 34 4.43 16.06 2.48
CA LEU A 34 3.82 15.61 3.74
C LEU A 34 4.80 15.77 4.91
N THR A 35 4.24 15.94 6.11
CA THR A 35 5.00 15.97 7.37
C THR A 35 5.57 14.59 7.70
N VAL A 36 6.70 14.54 8.42
CA VAL A 36 7.29 13.29 8.93
C VAL A 36 6.76 13.05 10.34
N ASP A 37 5.46 12.76 10.42
CA ASP A 37 4.72 12.44 11.64
C ASP A 37 3.52 11.53 11.32
N VAL A 38 2.76 11.15 12.34
CA VAL A 38 1.59 10.26 12.20
C VAL A 38 0.58 10.80 11.18
N ALA A 39 0.38 12.12 11.11
CA ALA A 39 -0.57 12.73 10.17
C ALA A 39 -0.09 12.59 8.72
N GLY A 40 1.20 12.76 8.47
CA GLY A 40 1.80 12.51 7.16
C GLY A 40 1.74 11.04 6.74
N LEU A 41 2.01 10.12 7.68
CA LEU A 41 1.88 8.67 7.46
C LEU A 41 0.45 8.30 7.07
N GLU A 42 -0.55 8.76 7.83
CA GLU A 42 -1.96 8.51 7.57
C GLU A 42 -2.36 9.05 6.19
N ARG A 43 -1.97 10.30 5.88
CA ARG A 43 -2.28 10.92 4.58
C ARG A 43 -1.66 10.16 3.42
N PHE A 44 -0.40 9.74 3.54
CA PHE A 44 0.29 8.95 2.53
C PHE A 44 -0.40 7.61 2.31
N ALA A 45 -0.57 6.83 3.38
CA ALA A 45 -1.14 5.49 3.30
C ALA A 45 -2.58 5.50 2.77
N GLY A 46 -3.41 6.44 3.23
CA GLY A 46 -4.77 6.63 2.72
C GLY A 46 -4.79 6.95 1.23
N THR A 47 -3.95 7.88 0.79
CA THR A 47 -3.85 8.25 -0.63
C THR A 47 -3.41 7.07 -1.50
N CYS A 48 -2.47 6.25 -1.02
CA CYS A 48 -2.07 5.01 -1.69
C CYS A 48 -3.25 4.03 -1.80
N VAL A 49 -3.97 3.77 -0.71
CA VAL A 49 -5.13 2.85 -0.74
C VAL A 49 -6.19 3.32 -1.72
N ASP A 50 -6.55 4.61 -1.69
CA ASP A 50 -7.54 5.19 -2.59
C ASP A 50 -7.12 5.07 -4.06
N ALA A 51 -5.84 5.31 -4.36
CA ALA A 51 -5.30 5.20 -5.72
C ALA A 51 -5.17 3.75 -6.22
N PHE A 52 -4.92 2.79 -5.32
CA PHE A 52 -4.68 1.40 -5.68
C PHE A 52 -5.94 0.54 -5.69
N ALA A 53 -6.99 0.96 -4.98
CA ALA A 53 -8.26 0.26 -4.90
C ALA A 53 -8.82 -0.05 -6.29
N GLY A 54 -9.14 -1.31 -6.54
CA GLY A 54 -9.66 -1.79 -7.83
C GLY A 54 -8.61 -1.91 -8.95
N HIS A 55 -7.39 -1.42 -8.78
CA HIS A 55 -6.36 -1.41 -9.83
C HIS A 55 -5.26 -2.45 -9.64
N VAL A 56 -4.96 -2.87 -8.41
CA VAL A 56 -3.87 -3.82 -8.12
C VAL A 56 -4.36 -5.06 -7.39
N ALA A 57 -3.69 -6.19 -7.59
CA ALA A 57 -4.06 -7.43 -6.92
C ALA A 57 -3.73 -7.43 -5.43
N LEU A 58 -2.65 -6.73 -5.04
CA LEU A 58 -2.00 -6.83 -3.74
C LEU A 58 -1.36 -5.49 -3.35
N VAL A 59 -1.38 -5.21 -2.05
CA VAL A 59 -0.52 -4.21 -1.41
C VAL A 59 0.36 -4.86 -0.35
N LYS A 60 1.53 -4.29 -0.08
CA LYS A 60 2.48 -4.76 0.94
C LYS A 60 3.02 -3.58 1.75
N PRO A 61 2.33 -3.15 2.82
CA PRO A 61 2.84 -2.14 3.75
C PRO A 61 4.14 -2.59 4.41
N GLN A 62 5.15 -1.73 4.46
CA GLN A 62 6.38 -1.98 5.23
C GLN A 62 6.19 -1.50 6.67
N VAL A 63 5.96 -2.44 7.58
CA VAL A 63 5.63 -2.17 8.98
C VAL A 63 6.68 -1.31 9.69
N ALA A 64 7.96 -1.44 9.35
CA ALA A 64 9.03 -0.67 9.97
C ALA A 64 8.88 0.85 9.81
N PHE A 65 8.19 1.32 8.77
CA PHE A 65 7.92 2.75 8.58
C PHE A 65 6.68 3.24 9.36
N PHE A 66 5.85 2.34 9.87
CA PHE A 66 4.70 2.66 10.72
C PHE A 66 5.02 2.54 12.22
N GLU A 67 6.06 1.78 12.58
CA GLU A 67 6.51 1.57 13.96
C GLU A 67 7.57 2.57 14.45
N ALA A 68 8.09 3.41 13.54
CA ALA A 68 9.18 4.35 13.80
C ALA A 68 8.77 5.59 14.60
#